data_AF-A0A1V0DVN3-F1
#
_entry.id   AF-A0A1V0DVN3-F1
#
_cell.length_a   1.000
_cell.length_b   1.000
_cell.length_c   1.000
_cell.angle_alpha   90.00
_cell.angle_beta   90.00
_cell.angle_gamma   90.00
#
_symmetry.space_group_name_H-M   'P 1'
#
loop_
_entity.id
_entity.type
_entity.pdbx_description
1 polymer ?
#
loop_
_entity_poly.entity_id
_entity_poly.type
_entity_poly.pdbx_seq_one_letter_code
_entity_poly.pdbx_strand_id
1 'polypeptide(L)'
;MDELSNLRWSVVAMTQDPDTQKKITGSRHTAGEEIVLEFTDAFEECLDKGSILTTRQKEMLLNLNAYISSISGDGFDFIWLDESGLYSQEWGNIRTLAKQVLKEFGWENICASPLYEKIYIK
;
A
#
# COMPACT_ATOMS: atom_id res chain seq x y z
N MET A 1 -18.98 -4.19 -6.74
CA MET A 1 -17.58 -3.78 -6.52
C MET A 1 -17.24 -4.22 -5.11
N ASP A 2 -16.18 -4.99 -4.93
CA ASP A 2 -15.75 -5.45 -3.60
C ASP A 2 -15.39 -4.20 -2.78
N GLU A 3 -16.06 -3.99 -1.64
CA GLU A 3 -16.00 -2.74 -0.85
C GLU A 3 -14.57 -2.39 -0.43
N LEU A 4 -13.72 -3.41 -0.31
CA LEU A 4 -12.32 -3.29 0.11
C LEU A 4 -11.34 -3.52 -1.05
N SER A 5 -11.78 -3.43 -2.31
CA SER A 5 -10.92 -3.76 -3.46
C SER A 5 -9.65 -2.92 -3.51
N ASN A 6 -9.78 -1.61 -3.31
CA ASN A 6 -8.66 -0.67 -3.39
C ASN A 6 -7.74 -0.83 -2.19
N LEU A 7 -8.31 -1.01 -0.99
CA LEU A 7 -7.55 -1.28 0.23
C LEU A 7 -6.76 -2.59 0.12
N ARG A 8 -7.39 -3.63 -0.41
CA ARG A 8 -6.73 -4.91 -0.67
C ARG A 8 -5.61 -4.75 -1.69
N TRP A 9 -5.86 -4.04 -2.78
CA TRP A 9 -4.87 -3.81 -3.81
C TRP A 9 -3.63 -3.10 -3.24
N SER A 10 -3.82 -2.00 -2.52
CA SER A 10 -2.73 -1.18 -1.98
C SER A 10 -1.93 -1.94 -0.91
N VAL A 11 -2.60 -2.68 -0.01
CA VAL A 11 -1.91 -3.53 0.97
C VAL A 11 -1.12 -4.64 0.28
N VAL A 12 -1.68 -5.32 -0.73
CA VAL A 12 -0.94 -6.34 -1.50
C VAL A 12 0.27 -5.71 -2.20
N ALA A 13 0.10 -4.54 -2.83
CA ALA A 13 1.15 -3.80 -3.51
C ALA A 13 2.31 -3.44 -2.55
N MET A 14 2.00 -2.99 -1.33
CA MET A 14 3.02 -2.71 -0.30
C MET A 14 3.88 -3.92 0.05
N THR A 15 3.35 -5.15 0.00
CA THR A 15 4.10 -6.35 0.38
C THR A 15 5.08 -6.85 -0.68
N GLN A 16 4.95 -6.38 -1.92
CA GLN A 16 5.75 -6.85 -3.04
C GLN A 16 7.22 -6.42 -2.92
N ASP A 17 8.09 -7.09 -3.67
CA ASP A 17 9.47 -6.66 -3.83
C ASP A 17 9.54 -5.34 -4.65
N PRO A 18 10.63 -4.57 -4.51
CA PRO A 18 10.77 -3.27 -5.19
C PRO A 18 10.52 -3.30 -6.69
N ASP A 19 10.96 -4.34 -7.41
CA ASP A 19 10.84 -4.37 -8.86
C ASP A 19 9.40 -4.65 -9.29
N THR A 20 8.70 -5.51 -8.54
CA THR A 20 7.26 -5.69 -8.70
C THR A 20 6.49 -4.41 -8.38
N GLN A 21 6.85 -3.67 -7.33
CA GLN A 21 6.23 -2.39 -6.95
C GLN A 21 6.35 -1.33 -8.07
N LYS A 22 7.53 -1.21 -8.68
CA LYS A 22 7.75 -0.35 -9.85
C LYS A 22 6.93 -0.79 -11.06
N LYS A 23 6.82 -2.11 -11.27
CA LYS A 23 6.08 -2.67 -12.40
C LYS A 23 4.58 -2.45 -12.30
N ILE A 24 3.99 -2.62 -11.11
CA ILE A 24 2.55 -2.46 -10.91
C ILE A 24 2.13 -0.99 -11.00
N THR A 25 2.93 -0.06 -10.48
CA THR A 25 2.68 1.39 -10.60
C THR A 25 2.96 1.90 -12.01
N GLY A 26 3.88 1.25 -12.75
CA GLY A 26 4.34 1.75 -14.03
C GLY A 26 5.31 2.93 -13.89
N SER A 27 5.65 3.30 -12.66
CA SER A 27 6.62 4.34 -12.32
C SER A 27 7.87 3.72 -11.72
N ARG A 28 9.03 4.28 -12.05
CA ARG A 28 10.29 3.90 -11.39
C ARG A 28 10.58 4.75 -10.15
N HIS A 29 10.23 6.04 -10.20
CA HIS A 29 10.64 7.03 -9.21
C HIS A 29 9.60 7.23 -8.11
N THR A 30 8.32 7.22 -8.46
CA THR A 30 7.20 7.55 -7.55
C THR A 30 6.40 6.33 -7.12
N ALA A 31 6.94 5.13 -7.34
CA ALA A 31 6.23 3.89 -7.02
C ALA A 31 5.86 3.81 -5.53
N GLY A 32 6.71 4.34 -4.65
CA GLY A 32 6.44 4.39 -3.22
C GLY A 32 5.26 5.29 -2.87
N GLU A 33 5.31 6.54 -3.35
CA GLU A 33 4.24 7.53 -3.22
C GLU A 33 2.90 7.01 -3.77
N GLU A 34 2.87 6.49 -5.00
CA GLU A 34 1.64 6.02 -5.64
C GLU A 34 0.95 4.91 -4.84
N ILE A 35 1.72 3.94 -4.32
CA ILE A 35 1.16 2.85 -3.50
C ILE A 35 0.58 3.38 -2.19
N VAL A 36 1.22 4.38 -1.57
CA VAL A 36 0.78 4.96 -0.31
C VAL A 36 -0.46 5.83 -0.50
N LEU A 37 -0.53 6.61 -1.58
CA LEU A 37 -1.73 7.40 -1.90
C LEU A 37 -2.96 6.49 -2.07
N GLU A 38 -2.82 5.41 -2.85
CA GLU A 38 -3.89 4.41 -3.02
C GLU A 38 -4.30 3.74 -1.70
N PHE A 39 -3.36 3.57 -0.76
CA PHE A 39 -3.68 3.08 0.58
C PHE A 39 -4.43 4.11 1.41
N THR A 40 -3.96 5.35 1.46
CA THR A 40 -4.57 6.41 2.27
C THR A 40 -6.01 6.67 1.83
N ASP A 41 -6.23 6.82 0.52
CA ASP A 41 -7.57 7.05 -0.03
C ASP A 41 -8.51 5.88 0.31
N ALA A 42 -8.05 4.64 0.13
CA ALA A 42 -8.85 3.45 0.43
C ALA A 42 -9.07 3.22 1.93
N PHE A 43 -8.12 3.63 2.77
CA PHE A 43 -8.23 3.55 4.22
C PHE A 43 -9.26 4.56 4.74
N GLU A 44 -9.23 5.80 4.27
CA GLU A 44 -10.23 6.82 4.59
C GLU A 44 -11.62 6.39 4.13
N GLU A 45 -11.74 5.89 2.89
CA GLU A 45 -12.99 5.38 2.35
C GLU A 45 -13.58 4.23 3.18
N CYS A 46 -12.73 3.30 3.64
CA CYS A 46 -13.11 2.18 4.52
C CYS A 46 -13.66 2.66 5.86
N LEU A 47 -13.06 3.71 6.45
CA LEU A 47 -13.53 4.30 7.69
C LEU A 47 -14.84 5.08 7.52
N ASP A 48 -14.94 5.90 6.47
CA ASP A 48 -16.09 6.76 6.21
C ASP A 48 -17.35 5.97 5.85
N LYS A 49 -17.19 4.87 5.10
CA LYS A 49 -18.29 3.97 4.75
C LYS A 49 -18.73 3.06 5.91
N GLY A 50 -17.96 3.03 7.00
CA GLY A 50 -18.24 2.19 8.16
C GLY A 50 -18.13 0.70 7.84
N SER A 51 -17.15 0.32 7.02
CA SER A 51 -16.92 -1.08 6.65
C SER A 51 -16.82 -1.97 7.89
N ILE A 52 -17.44 -3.15 7.83
CA ILE A 52 -17.51 -4.07 8.98
C ILE A 52 -16.16 -4.77 9.14
N LEU A 53 -15.30 -4.24 10.00
CA LEU A 53 -14.02 -4.81 10.37
C LEU A 53 -14.06 -5.41 11.77
N THR A 54 -13.32 -6.50 11.98
CA THR A 54 -13.04 -6.96 13.34
C THR A 54 -12.17 -5.94 14.07
N THR A 55 -12.18 -5.95 15.41
CA THR A 55 -11.27 -5.12 16.22
C THR A 55 -9.82 -5.31 15.79
N ARG A 56 -9.43 -6.56 15.51
CA ARG A 56 -8.07 -6.89 15.13
C ARG A 56 -7.69 -6.37 13.74
N GLN A 57 -8.58 -6.49 12.76
CA GLN A 57 -8.39 -5.93 11.42
C GLN A 57 -8.19 -4.41 11.49
N LYS A 58 -9.02 -3.73 12.27
CA LYS A 58 -8.93 -2.28 12.49
C LYS A 58 -7.60 -1.88 13.16
N GLU A 59 -7.17 -2.61 14.18
CA GLU A 59 -5.87 -2.38 14.84
C GLU A 59 -4.70 -2.52 13.86
N MET A 60 -4.69 -3.55 13.01
CA MET A 60 -3.61 -3.75 12.04
C MET A 60 -3.55 -2.63 11.00
N LEU A 61 -4.69 -2.18 10.49
CA LEU A 61 -4.77 -1.04 9.57
C LEU A 61 -4.31 0.26 10.22
N LEU A 62 -4.76 0.54 11.45
CA LEU A 62 -4.36 1.73 12.19
C LEU A 62 -2.86 1.75 12.46
N ASN A 63 -2.26 0.60 12.80
CA ASN A 63 -0.81 0.49 13.02
C ASN A 63 -0.02 0.74 11.73
N LEU A 64 -0.47 0.18 10.60
CA LEU A 64 0.14 0.44 9.29
C LEU A 64 0.04 1.94 8.93
N ASN A 65 -1.15 2.52 9.04
CA ASN A 65 -1.37 3.93 8.73
C ASN A 65 -0.56 4.88 9.65
N ALA A 66 -0.50 4.57 10.95
CA ALA A 66 0.29 5.34 11.92
C ALA A 66 1.78 5.29 11.59
N TYR A 67 2.30 4.13 11.17
CA TYR A 67 3.70 4.00 10.78
C TYR A 67 4.01 4.80 9.51
N ILE A 68 3.17 4.69 8.47
CA ILE A 68 3.31 5.50 7.24
C ILE A 68 3.30 7.00 7.57
N SER A 69 2.34 7.44 8.41
CA SER A 69 2.22 8.85 8.83
C SER A 69 3.43 9.34 9.64
N SER A 70 4.11 8.43 10.36
CA SER A 70 5.31 8.76 11.13
C SER A 70 6.54 9.02 10.25
N ILE A 71 6.52 8.58 9.00
CA ILE A 71 7.56 8.80 7.99
C ILE A 71 7.19 10.06 7.21
N SER A 72 7.35 11.22 7.83
CA SER A 72 6.93 12.51 7.25
C SER A 72 7.97 13.62 7.43
N GLY A 73 7.96 14.58 6.49
CA GLY A 73 8.90 15.70 6.42
C GLY A 73 10.12 15.41 5.55
N ASP A 74 10.86 16.47 5.22
CA ASP A 74 11.92 16.50 4.18
C ASP A 74 13.00 15.41 4.35
N GLY A 75 13.25 14.95 5.59
CA GLY A 75 14.21 13.88 5.89
C GLY A 75 13.80 12.50 5.35
N PHE A 76 12.54 12.33 4.93
CA PHE A 76 11.97 11.08 4.46
C PHE A 76 11.49 11.13 3.00
N ASP A 77 11.63 12.26 2.31
CA ASP A 77 11.20 12.41 0.90
C ASP A 77 11.77 11.32 -0.01
N PHE A 78 13.02 10.90 0.26
CA PHE A 78 13.68 9.82 -0.48
C PHE A 78 12.94 8.48 -0.40
N ILE A 79 12.14 8.23 0.63
CA ILE A 79 11.38 6.98 0.77
C ILE A 79 10.23 6.94 -0.25
N TRP A 80 9.65 8.09 -0.53
CA TRP A 80 8.44 8.22 -1.35
C TRP A 80 8.75 8.54 -2.81
N LEU A 81 9.75 9.41 -3.03
CA LEU A 81 10.04 10.05 -4.32
C LEU A 81 11.28 9.52 -5.03
N ASP A 82 12.02 8.59 -4.42
CA ASP A 82 13.21 7.95 -4.98
C ASP A 82 13.01 6.43 -5.10
N GLU A 83 13.51 5.85 -6.20
CA GLU A 83 13.44 4.40 -6.43
C GLU A 83 14.19 3.58 -5.37
N SER A 84 15.23 4.17 -4.78
CA SER A 84 16.02 3.58 -3.68
C SER A 84 15.24 3.51 -2.37
N GLY A 85 14.21 4.36 -2.21
CA GLY A 85 13.31 4.37 -1.06
C GLY A 85 12.63 3.01 -0.81
N LEU A 86 12.31 2.28 -1.88
CA LEU A 86 11.72 0.94 -1.79
C LEU A 86 12.67 -0.10 -1.14
N TYR A 87 13.98 0.14 -1.15
CA TYR A 87 14.98 -0.74 -0.53
C TYR A 87 15.34 -0.32 0.90
N SER A 88 14.76 0.78 1.39
CA SER A 88 15.02 1.30 2.73
C SER A 88 14.52 0.38 3.84
N GLN A 89 15.06 0.58 5.04
CA GLN A 89 14.58 -0.12 6.24
C GLN A 89 13.13 0.26 6.56
N GLU A 90 12.80 1.53 6.33
CA GLU A 90 11.48 2.09 6.57
C GLU A 90 10.44 1.40 5.70
N TRP A 91 10.71 1.24 4.42
CA TRP A 91 9.83 0.51 3.51
C TRP A 91 9.80 -1.00 3.82
N GLY A 92 10.91 -1.57 4.32
CA GLY A 92 10.93 -2.92 4.89
C GLY A 92 9.96 -3.10 6.06
N ASN A 93 9.81 -2.08 6.91
CA ASN A 93 8.83 -2.08 8.00
C ASN A 93 7.40 -1.93 7.47
N ILE A 94 7.16 -1.09 6.44
CA ILE A 94 5.86 -1.00 5.74
C ILE A 94 5.46 -2.39 5.21
N ARG A 95 6.35 -3.08 4.49
CA ARG A 95 6.11 -4.47 4.01
C ARG A 95 5.70 -5.40 5.14
N THR A 96 6.39 -5.32 6.28
CA THR A 96 6.16 -6.20 7.41
C THR A 96 4.78 -5.96 8.02
N LEU A 97 4.40 -4.70 8.22
CA LEU A 97 3.08 -4.32 8.74
C LEU A 97 1.97 -4.69 7.73
N ALA A 98 2.17 -4.41 6.45
CA ALA A 98 1.23 -4.79 5.39
C ALA A 98 1.01 -6.32 5.30
N LYS A 99 2.05 -7.13 5.49
CA LYS A 99 1.92 -8.61 5.57
C LYS A 99 1.04 -9.05 6.76
N GLN A 100 1.11 -8.36 7.89
CA GLN A 100 0.23 -8.64 9.03
C GLN A 100 -1.23 -8.32 8.69
N VAL A 101 -1.48 -7.23 7.98
CA VAL A 101 -2.82 -6.89 7.44
C VAL A 101 -3.29 -8.00 6.49
N LEU A 102 -2.49 -8.41 5.50
CA LEU A 102 -2.89 -9.49 4.56
C LEU A 102 -3.30 -10.76 5.30
N LYS A 103 -2.54 -11.16 6.31
CA LYS A 103 -2.82 -12.35 7.12
C LYS A 103 -4.14 -12.22 7.88
N GLU A 104 -4.38 -11.09 8.53
CA GLU A 104 -5.60 -10.85 9.30
C GLU A 104 -6.86 -10.76 8.43
N PHE A 105 -6.71 -10.31 7.18
CA PHE A 105 -7.81 -10.23 6.21
C PHE A 105 -7.95 -11.50 5.35
N GLY A 106 -7.03 -12.46 5.45
CA GLY A 106 -7.03 -13.67 4.62
C GLY A 106 -6.69 -13.41 3.14
N TRP A 107 -5.91 -12.36 2.85
CA TRP A 107 -5.53 -11.92 1.50
C TRP A 107 -4.16 -12.45 1.03
N GLU A 108 -3.56 -13.41 1.73
CA GLU A 108 -2.19 -13.88 1.51
C GLU A 108 -1.94 -14.50 0.12
N ASN A 109 -2.98 -14.91 -0.60
CA ASN A 109 -2.88 -15.58 -1.91
C ASN A 109 -3.17 -14.67 -3.11
N ILE A 110 -3.22 -13.35 -2.90
CA ILE A 110 -3.62 -12.39 -3.93
C ILE A 110 -2.39 -11.65 -4.46
N CYS A 111 -2.31 -11.48 -5.79
CA CYS A 111 -1.29 -10.66 -6.44
C CYS A 111 -1.88 -9.30 -6.82
N ALA A 112 -1.11 -8.24 -6.65
CA ALA A 112 -1.51 -6.91 -7.14
C ALA A 112 -1.52 -6.91 -8.67
N SER A 113 -2.63 -6.49 -9.26
CA SER A 113 -2.70 -6.13 -10.68
C SER A 113 -1.93 -4.83 -10.93
N PRO A 114 -1.56 -4.50 -12.19
CA PRO A 114 -1.11 -3.15 -12.53
C PRO A 114 -2.13 -2.11 -12.04
N LEU A 115 -1.63 -1.01 -11.47
CA LEU A 115 -2.42 0.12 -10.97
C LEU A 115 -3.19 0.77 -12.11
N TYR A 116 -2.47 1.05 -13.21
CA TYR A 116 -3.06 1.54 -14.44
C TYR A 116 -3.19 0.38 -15.43
N GLU A 117 -4.42 0.07 -15.84
CA GLU A 117 -4.61 -0.75 -17.02
C GLU A 117 -4.00 -0.01 -18.22
N LYS A 118 -3.09 -0.68 -18.95
CA LYS A 118 -2.58 -0.11 -20.20
C LYS A 118 -3.74 0.05 -21.17
N ILE A 119 -4.29 1.27 -21.25
CA ILE A 119 -5.16 1.64 -22.36
C ILE A 119 -4.27 1.71 -23.60
N TYR A 120 -4.16 0.60 -24.33
CA TYR A 120 -3.58 0.62 -25.67
C TYR A 120 -4.58 1.33 -26.59
N ILE A 121 -4.39 2.63 -26.81
CA ILE A 121 -4.98 3.28 -27.98
C ILE A 121 -4.18 2.77 -29.18
N LYS A 122 -4.85 2.05 -30.07
CA LYS A 122 -4.30 1.60 -31.36
C LYS A 122 -4.02 2.78 -32.28
#